data_AF-A0A9P9IMD4-F1
#
_entry.id   AF-A0A9P9IMD4-F1
#
_cell.length_a   1.000
_cell.length_b   1.000
_cell.length_c   1.000
_cell.angle_alpha   90.00
_cell.angle_beta   90.00
_cell.angle_gamma   90.00
#
_symmetry.space_group_name_H-M   'P 1'
#
loop_
_entity.id
_entity.type
_entity.pdbx_description
1 polymer ?
#
loop_
_entity_poly.entity_id
_entity_poly.type
_entity_poly.pdbx_seq_one_letter_code
_entity_poly.pdbx_strand_id
1 'polypeptide(L)'
;HPEATSQPVPSRLRRRRTLGHHGLYLLFGFIAICLAGYILSQAAANITDQFSISDILFGIVILAIATTLPEKFIAVMSGYRGHLGILAANCAGSNIFLLSLCVGIVMVDTTGALDGGNVTMPELVALWGLTLGLTLTVWFGARFCRWIGVAMLVGYVVFIVLEATVIHGGAN
;
A
#
# COMPACT_ATOMS: atom_id res chain seq x y z
N HIS A 1 56.99 -27.20 -17.61
CA HIS A 1 56.27 -26.44 -18.66
C HIS A 1 56.20 -27.31 -19.90
N PRO A 2 55.13 -27.29 -20.74
CA PRO A 2 53.87 -26.52 -20.73
C PRO A 2 52.66 -27.51 -20.69
N GLU A 3 51.36 -27.21 -20.69
CA GLU A 3 50.54 -26.19 -21.32
C GLU A 3 49.38 -25.81 -20.40
N ALA A 4 49.18 -24.51 -20.28
CA ALA A 4 48.01 -23.92 -19.65
C ALA A 4 46.76 -24.25 -20.47
N THR A 5 45.82 -25.02 -19.89
CA THR A 5 44.42 -24.98 -20.31
C THR A 5 43.82 -23.67 -19.82
N SER A 6 44.14 -22.58 -20.54
CA SER A 6 43.42 -21.32 -20.49
C SER A 6 42.02 -21.52 -21.07
N GLN A 7 41.11 -22.03 -20.26
CA GLN A 7 39.69 -21.97 -20.61
C GLN A 7 39.32 -20.50 -20.84
N PRO A 8 38.70 -20.14 -21.97
CA PRO A 8 38.26 -18.77 -22.19
C PRO A 8 37.17 -18.47 -21.17
N VAL A 9 37.48 -17.61 -20.20
CA VAL A 9 36.50 -17.02 -19.29
C VAL A 9 35.48 -16.30 -20.18
N PRO A 10 34.19 -16.66 -20.17
CA PRO A 10 33.19 -15.93 -20.93
C PRO A 10 33.14 -14.51 -20.36
N SER A 11 33.69 -13.56 -21.13
CA SER A 11 33.54 -12.14 -20.89
C SER A 11 32.05 -11.82 -21.02
N ARG A 12 31.34 -11.81 -19.89
CA ARG A 12 29.99 -11.26 -19.81
C ARG A 12 30.09 -9.77 -20.06
N LEU A 13 30.12 -9.40 -21.34
CA LEU A 13 29.88 -8.05 -21.81
C LEU A 13 28.48 -7.66 -21.32
N ARG A 14 28.47 -7.05 -20.14
CA ARG A 14 27.32 -6.39 -19.55
C ARG A 14 26.88 -5.34 -20.54
N ARG A 15 25.92 -5.72 -21.38
CA ARG A 15 25.26 -4.85 -22.36
C ARG A 15 24.81 -3.62 -21.57
N ARG A 16 25.47 -2.48 -21.80
CA ARG A 16 25.00 -1.15 -21.39
C ARG A 16 23.70 -0.87 -22.14
N ARG A 17 22.61 -1.58 -21.82
CA ARG A 17 21.28 -1.11 -22.19
C ARG A 17 21.09 0.20 -21.44
N THR A 18 20.83 1.25 -22.20
CA THR A 18 20.91 2.65 -21.82
C THR A 18 20.11 2.90 -20.54
N LEU A 19 20.83 3.23 -19.46
CA LEU A 19 20.24 3.56 -18.15
C LEU A 19 19.14 4.63 -18.29
N GLY A 20 19.31 5.55 -19.24
CA GLY A 20 18.32 6.58 -19.56
C GLY A 20 16.99 6.05 -20.09
N HIS A 21 16.95 4.94 -20.83
CA HIS A 21 15.68 4.36 -21.29
C HIS A 21 14.88 3.79 -20.11
N HIS A 22 15.55 3.11 -19.17
CA HIS A 22 14.89 2.60 -17.96
C HIS A 22 14.45 3.74 -17.04
N GLY A 23 15.24 4.82 -16.93
CA GLY A 23 14.87 6.03 -16.21
C GLY A 23 13.63 6.71 -16.78
N LEU A 24 13.53 6.80 -18.11
CA LEU A 24 12.35 7.37 -18.78
C LEU A 24 11.08 6.54 -18.50
N TYR A 25 11.17 5.20 -18.58
CA TYR A 25 10.04 4.33 -18.24
C TYR A 25 9.60 4.46 -16.77
N LEU A 26 10.55 4.60 -15.84
CA LEU A 26 10.24 4.83 -14.43
C LEU A 26 9.54 6.18 -14.21
N LEU A 27 10.04 7.25 -14.82
CA LEU A 27 9.45 8.58 -14.71
C LEU A 27 8.03 8.60 -15.28
N PHE A 28 7.84 8.00 -16.46
CA PHE A 28 6.52 7.91 -17.08
C PHE A 28 5.55 7.09 -16.22
N GLY A 29 6.00 5.96 -15.67
CA GLY A 29 5.20 5.15 -14.75
C GLY A 29 4.82 5.91 -13.47
N PHE A 30 5.74 6.68 -12.91
CA PHE A 30 5.49 7.52 -11.74
C PHE A 30 4.42 8.57 -12.02
N ILE A 31 4.56 9.33 -13.11
CA ILE A 31 3.57 10.34 -13.52
C ILE A 31 2.20 9.70 -13.76
N ALA A 32 2.16 8.54 -14.44
CA ALA A 32 0.92 7.82 -14.71
C ALA A 32 0.20 7.39 -13.42
N ILE A 33 0.94 6.90 -12.42
CA ILE A 33 0.38 6.52 -11.11
C ILE A 33 -0.15 7.75 -10.36
N CYS A 34 0.61 8.85 -10.34
CA CYS A 34 0.15 10.10 -9.71
C CYS A 34 -1.14 10.62 -10.36
N LEU A 35 -1.22 10.59 -11.70
CA LEU A 35 -2.41 11.03 -12.43
C LEU A 35 -3.60 10.10 -12.17
N ALA A 36 -3.37 8.78 -12.10
CA ALA A 36 -4.42 7.82 -11.77
C ALA A 36 -4.99 8.08 -10.37
N GLY A 37 -4.13 8.33 -9.37
CA GLY A 37 -4.55 8.70 -8.01
C GLY A 37 -5.35 10.00 -7.98
N TYR A 38 -4.92 11.02 -8.72
CA TYR A 38 -5.62 12.31 -8.83
C TYR A 38 -7.02 12.15 -9.44
N ILE A 39 -7.13 11.45 -10.58
CA ILE A 39 -8.41 11.21 -11.25
C ILE A 39 -9.35 10.40 -10.35
N LEU A 40 -8.83 9.38 -9.66
CA LEU A 40 -9.62 8.54 -8.77
C LEU A 40 -10.11 9.33 -7.54
N SER A 41 -9.28 10.20 -6.97
CA SER A 41 -9.66 11.12 -5.89
C SER A 41 -10.77 12.09 -6.33
N GLN A 42 -10.67 12.64 -7.54
CA GLN A 42 -11.69 13.56 -8.04
C GLN A 42 -13.02 12.83 -8.32
N ALA A 43 -12.94 11.63 -8.88
CA ALA A 43 -14.13 10.79 -9.11
C ALA A 43 -14.81 10.40 -7.78
N ALA A 44 -14.02 10.06 -6.76
CA ALA A 44 -14.49 9.81 -5.41
C ALA A 44 -15.26 11.01 -4.85
N ALA A 45 -14.67 12.20 -4.87
CA ALA A 45 -15.32 13.43 -4.38
C ALA A 45 -16.65 13.71 -5.10
N ASN A 46 -16.68 13.57 -6.43
CA ASN A 46 -17.89 13.77 -7.21
C ASN A 46 -19.01 12.75 -6.89
N ILE A 47 -18.65 11.55 -6.43
CA ILE A 47 -19.61 10.53 -5.97
C ILE A 47 -20.14 10.95 -4.59
N THR A 48 -19.29 11.39 -3.66
CA THR A 48 -19.71 11.86 -2.33
C THR A 48 -20.75 12.97 -2.45
N ASP A 49 -20.48 13.98 -3.29
CA ASP A 49 -21.35 15.16 -3.50
C ASP A 49 -22.76 14.77 -4.00
N GLN A 50 -22.87 13.71 -4.81
CA GLN A 50 -24.15 13.27 -5.37
C GLN A 50 -25.00 12.46 -4.38
N PHE A 51 -24.38 11.86 -3.35
CA PHE A 51 -25.07 10.95 -2.43
C PHE A 51 -25.51 11.61 -1.11
N SER A 52 -25.17 12.88 -0.84
CA SER A 52 -25.60 13.65 0.35
C SER A 52 -25.41 12.92 1.70
N ILE A 53 -24.39 12.07 1.79
CA ILE A 53 -23.96 11.38 3.01
C ILE A 53 -22.94 12.30 3.67
N SER A 54 -22.96 12.47 5.02
CA SER A 54 -22.01 13.28 5.81
C SER A 54 -20.64 13.43 5.12
N ASP A 55 -20.47 14.55 4.42
CA ASP A 55 -19.47 14.73 3.35
C ASP A 55 -18.04 14.46 3.82
N ILE A 56 -17.80 14.67 5.12
CA ILE A 56 -16.48 14.60 5.72
C ILE A 56 -16.05 13.15 5.97
N LEU A 57 -16.90 12.32 6.58
CA LEU A 57 -16.50 10.96 6.99
C LEU A 57 -16.42 10.00 5.80
N PHE A 58 -17.41 10.02 4.92
CA PHE A 58 -17.38 9.21 3.71
C PHE A 58 -16.30 9.70 2.74
N GLY A 59 -16.10 11.02 2.66
CA GLY A 59 -15.01 11.64 1.90
C GLY A 59 -13.63 11.19 2.35
N ILE A 60 -13.36 11.15 3.66
CA ILE A 60 -12.07 10.69 4.21
C ILE A 60 -11.82 9.21 3.89
N VAL A 61 -12.82 8.34 4.06
CA VAL A 61 -12.67 6.89 3.81
C VAL A 61 -12.45 6.58 2.33
N ILE A 62 -13.27 7.13 1.43
CA ILE A 62 -13.08 6.88 -0.01
C ILE A 62 -11.77 7.49 -0.48
N LEU A 63 -11.41 8.69 -0.01
CA LEU A 63 -10.13 9.31 -0.36
C LEU A 63 -8.94 8.45 0.09
N ALA A 64 -9.00 7.87 1.30
CA ALA A 64 -7.98 6.95 1.80
C ALA A 64 -7.87 5.68 0.94
N ILE A 65 -8.99 5.14 0.47
CA ILE A 65 -9.00 3.98 -0.44
C ILE A 65 -8.44 4.39 -1.82
N ALA A 66 -8.91 5.51 -2.37
CA ALA A 66 -8.52 6.02 -3.69
C ALA A 66 -7.01 6.27 -3.79
N THR A 67 -6.42 6.87 -2.75
CA THR A 67 -4.99 7.20 -2.73
C THR A 67 -4.08 5.98 -2.60
N THR A 68 -4.57 4.84 -2.11
CA THR A 68 -3.77 3.61 -1.94
C THR A 68 -4.05 2.54 -2.98
N LEU A 69 -5.12 2.71 -3.77
CA LEU A 69 -5.59 1.75 -4.77
C LEU A 69 -4.53 1.43 -5.85
N PRO A 70 -3.86 2.42 -6.46
CA PRO A 70 -2.82 2.17 -7.46
C PRO A 70 -1.67 1.30 -6.92
N GLU A 71 -1.22 1.57 -5.69
CA GLU A 71 -0.15 0.84 -5.02
C GLU A 71 -0.56 -0.59 -4.68
N LYS A 72 -1.80 -0.77 -4.18
CA LYS A 72 -2.34 -2.11 -3.92
C LYS A 72 -2.47 -2.91 -5.21
N PHE A 73 -2.85 -2.28 -6.33
CA PHE A 73 -2.88 -2.95 -7.64
C PHE A 73 -1.49 -3.45 -8.06
N ILE A 74 -0.45 -2.62 -7.90
CA ILE A 74 0.94 -3.00 -8.19
C ILE A 74 1.39 -4.16 -7.28
N ALA A 75 1.05 -4.11 -6.00
CA ALA A 75 1.34 -5.18 -5.05
C ALA A 75 0.71 -6.50 -5.52
N VAL A 76 -0.59 -6.50 -5.81
CA VAL A 76 -1.33 -7.69 -6.29
C VAL A 76 -0.72 -8.23 -7.59
N MET A 77 -0.41 -7.36 -8.55
CA MET A 77 0.21 -7.75 -9.81
C MET A 77 1.61 -8.35 -9.64
N SER A 78 2.40 -7.83 -8.70
CA SER A 78 3.72 -8.37 -8.33
C SER A 78 3.60 -9.77 -7.70
N GLY A 79 2.63 -9.94 -6.79
CA GLY A 79 2.30 -11.24 -6.19
C GLY A 79 1.82 -12.26 -7.23
N TYR A 80 0.94 -11.84 -8.15
CA TYR A 80 0.44 -12.68 -9.25
C TYR A 80 1.57 -13.17 -10.17
N ARG A 81 2.58 -12.32 -10.40
CA ARG A 81 3.78 -12.68 -11.18
C ARG A 81 4.80 -13.54 -10.40
N GLY A 82 4.48 -13.97 -9.18
CA GLY A 82 5.36 -14.80 -8.35
C GLY A 82 6.49 -14.04 -7.65
N HIS A 83 6.47 -12.70 -7.65
CA HIS A 83 7.53 -11.88 -7.05
C HIS A 83 7.20 -11.53 -5.59
N LEU A 84 7.17 -12.53 -4.71
CA LEU A 84 6.75 -12.38 -3.31
C LEU A 84 7.61 -11.38 -2.51
N GLY A 85 8.92 -11.32 -2.76
CA GLY A 85 9.80 -10.35 -2.11
C GLY A 85 9.47 -8.90 -2.48
N ILE A 86 9.12 -8.65 -3.74
CA ILE A 86 8.72 -7.33 -4.24
C ILE A 86 7.32 -6.97 -3.71
N LEU A 87 6.40 -7.94 -3.68
CA LEU A 87 5.07 -7.78 -3.08
C LEU A 87 5.17 -7.32 -1.61
N ALA A 88 5.94 -8.04 -0.78
CA ALA A 88 6.08 -7.74 0.64
C ALA A 88 6.76 -6.39 0.87
N ALA A 89 7.84 -6.11 0.13
CA ALA A 89 8.53 -4.83 0.19
C ALA A 89 7.62 -3.66 -0.21
N ASN A 90 6.80 -3.82 -1.26
CA ASN A 90 5.86 -2.79 -1.69
C ASN A 90 4.78 -2.56 -0.63
N CYS A 91 4.16 -3.62 -0.10
CA CYS A 91 3.04 -3.49 0.84
C CYS A 91 3.47 -2.87 2.19
N ALA A 92 4.60 -3.32 2.75
CA ALA A 92 5.13 -2.78 3.99
C ALA A 92 5.73 -1.38 3.77
N GLY A 93 6.50 -1.20 2.69
CA GLY A 93 7.17 0.06 2.37
C GLY A 93 6.19 1.19 2.09
N SER A 94 5.13 0.95 1.30
CA SER A 94 4.13 1.98 0.98
C SER A 94 3.39 2.48 2.21
N ASN A 95 3.03 1.57 3.14
CA ASN A 95 2.33 1.94 4.36
C ASN A 95 3.24 2.73 5.32
N ILE A 96 4.50 2.30 5.50
CA ILE A 96 5.48 3.02 6.34
C ILE A 96 5.76 4.40 5.74
N PHE A 97 5.97 4.48 4.43
CA PHE A 97 6.22 5.74 3.73
C PHE A 97 5.05 6.71 3.89
N LEU A 98 3.83 6.26 3.62
CA LEU A 98 2.63 7.09 3.70
C LEU A 98 2.40 7.62 5.12
N LEU A 99 2.52 6.76 6.14
CA LEU A 99 2.40 7.17 7.54
C LEU A 99 3.49 8.16 7.95
N SER A 100 4.76 7.85 7.64
CA SER A 100 5.89 8.71 7.99
C SER A 100 5.82 10.07 7.30
N LEU A 101 5.43 10.08 6.02
CA LEU A 101 5.30 11.30 5.23
C LEU A 101 4.12 12.14 5.71
N CYS A 102 2.95 11.53 5.93
CA CYS A 102 1.77 12.24 6.42
C CYS A 102 2.04 12.86 7.80
N VAL A 103 2.55 12.06 8.76
CA VAL A 103 2.91 12.56 10.10
C VAL A 103 3.99 13.64 10.01
N GLY A 104 5.01 13.46 9.16
CA GLY A 104 6.06 14.46 8.97
C GLY A 104 5.53 15.79 8.44
N ILE A 105 4.64 15.77 7.45
CA ILE A 105 4.01 16.98 6.89
C ILE A 105 3.13 17.65 7.95
N VAL A 106 2.28 16.88 8.63
CA VAL A 106 1.39 17.40 9.68
C VAL A 106 2.22 18.04 10.79
N MET A 107 3.30 17.40 11.25
CA MET A 107 4.17 17.94 12.31
C MET A 107 4.88 19.24 11.91
N VAL A 108 5.22 19.41 10.63
CA VAL A 108 5.82 20.66 10.12
C VAL A 108 4.79 21.78 10.04
N ASP A 109 3.55 21.45 9.69
CA ASP A 109 2.45 22.42 9.55
C ASP A 109 1.82 22.79 10.89
N THR A 110 1.72 21.85 11.83
CA THR A 110 1.13 22.08 13.15
C THR A 110 2.09 22.84 14.06
N THR A 111 1.75 24.09 14.33
CA THR A 111 2.38 24.91 15.39
C THR A 111 1.82 24.50 16.76
N GLY A 112 2.17 23.30 17.21
CA GLY A 112 2.12 22.91 18.62
C GLY A 112 0.75 22.86 19.29
N ALA A 113 -0.14 21.98 18.83
CA ALA A 113 -1.20 21.37 19.67
C ALA A 113 -1.80 20.17 18.92
N LEU A 114 -1.18 18.99 19.06
CA LEU A 114 -1.84 17.75 18.71
C LEU A 114 -2.76 17.39 19.88
N ASP A 115 -4.01 17.85 19.84
CA ASP A 115 -5.03 17.30 20.72
C ASP A 115 -5.07 15.79 20.49
N GLY A 116 -5.03 15.03 21.59
CA GLY A 116 -4.90 13.57 21.55
C GLY A 116 -5.94 12.96 20.63
N GLY A 117 -5.49 12.40 19.51
CA GLY A 117 -6.38 11.81 18.51
C GLY A 117 -7.28 10.77 19.17
N ASN A 118 -8.59 10.85 18.90
CA ASN A 118 -9.60 9.93 19.41
C ASN A 118 -9.50 8.58 18.67
N VAL A 119 -8.40 7.85 18.88
CA VAL A 119 -8.26 6.48 18.38
C VAL A 119 -9.12 5.59 19.24
N THR A 120 -10.14 4.99 18.64
CA THR A 120 -11.05 4.12 19.37
C THR A 120 -10.37 2.78 19.69
N MET A 121 -10.71 2.15 20.81
CA MET A 121 -10.19 0.81 21.16
C MET A 121 -10.32 -0.24 20.04
N PRO A 122 -11.43 -0.33 19.27
CA PRO A 122 -11.52 -1.28 18.16
C PRO A 122 -10.54 -0.98 17.01
N GLU A 123 -10.27 0.30 16.68
CA GLU A 123 -9.26 0.66 15.69
C GLU A 123 -7.86 0.23 16.13
N LEU A 124 -7.53 0.47 17.40
CA LEU A 124 -6.25 0.07 17.96
C LEU A 124 -6.10 -1.46 17.89
N VAL A 125 -7.08 -2.21 18.36
CA VAL A 125 -7.06 -3.69 18.31
C VAL A 125 -6.95 -4.21 16.87
N ALA A 126 -7.66 -3.60 15.92
CA ALA A 126 -7.58 -3.97 14.51
C ALA A 126 -6.17 -3.72 13.94
N LEU A 127 -5.56 -2.56 14.21
CA LEU A 127 -4.20 -2.23 13.76
C LEU A 127 -3.17 -3.21 14.30
N TRP A 128 -3.22 -3.51 15.60
CA TRP A 128 -2.32 -4.50 16.22
C TRP A 128 -2.55 -5.90 15.66
N GLY A 129 -3.82 -6.32 15.46
CA GLY A 129 -4.19 -7.61 14.89
C GLY A 129 -3.71 -7.80 13.45
N LEU A 130 -3.94 -6.81 12.59
CA LEU A 130 -3.48 -6.81 11.19
C LEU A 130 -1.95 -6.80 11.10
N THR A 131 -1.28 -6.01 11.94
CA THR A 131 0.20 -5.97 12.00
C THR A 131 0.77 -7.32 12.43
N LEU A 132 0.22 -7.91 13.49
CA LEU A 132 0.62 -9.23 13.97
C LEU A 132 0.41 -10.30 12.88
N GLY A 133 -0.75 -10.29 12.20
CA GLY A 133 -1.05 -11.21 11.11
C GLY A 133 -0.07 -11.06 9.93
N LEU A 134 0.32 -9.82 9.60
CA LEU A 134 1.31 -9.56 8.55
C LEU A 134 2.69 -10.12 8.96
N THR A 135 3.12 -9.86 10.20
CA THR A 135 4.38 -10.41 10.72
C THR A 135 4.36 -11.95 10.70
N LEU A 136 3.26 -12.57 11.12
CA LEU A 136 3.06 -14.02 11.10
C LEU A 136 3.15 -14.59 9.67
N THR A 137 2.52 -13.96 8.68
CA THR A 137 2.59 -14.44 7.28
C THR A 137 3.99 -14.40 6.70
N VAL A 138 4.79 -13.38 7.05
CA VAL A 138 6.18 -13.25 6.60
C VAL A 138 7.07 -14.29 7.28
N TRP A 139 6.84 -14.58 8.57
CA TRP A 139 7.68 -15.49 9.34
C TRP A 139 7.39 -16.98 9.10
N PHE A 140 6.12 -17.35 8.91
CA PHE A 140 5.71 -18.77 8.85
C PHE A 140 5.80 -19.44 7.48
N GLY A 141 6.14 -18.71 6.40
CA GLY A 141 6.57 -19.27 5.11
C GLY A 141 5.70 -20.34 4.45
N ALA A 142 5.04 -19.98 3.34
CA ALA A 142 4.42 -20.80 2.27
C ALA A 142 3.33 -21.84 2.63
N ARG A 143 3.39 -22.58 3.75
CA ARG A 143 2.42 -23.67 4.04
C ARG A 143 1.07 -23.17 4.55
N PHE A 144 1.05 -22.09 5.34
CA PHE A 144 -0.18 -21.51 5.89
C PHE A 144 -0.63 -20.22 5.18
N CYS A 145 0.09 -19.77 4.14
CA CYS A 145 -0.11 -18.45 3.53
C CYS A 145 -1.50 -18.22 2.91
N ARG A 146 -2.12 -19.24 2.29
CA ARG A 146 -3.47 -19.06 1.69
C ARG A 146 -4.55 -18.85 2.75
N TRP A 147 -4.54 -19.67 3.81
CA TRP A 147 -5.53 -19.59 4.87
C TRP A 147 -5.37 -18.33 5.71
N ILE A 148 -4.14 -17.94 6.05
CA ILE A 148 -3.89 -16.69 6.78
C ILE A 148 -4.27 -15.49 5.90
N GLY A 149 -3.92 -15.50 4.60
CA GLY A 149 -4.32 -14.42 3.69
C GLY A 149 -5.84 -14.27 3.55
N VAL A 150 -6.58 -15.38 3.44
CA VAL A 150 -8.05 -15.37 3.44
C VAL A 150 -8.59 -14.84 4.77
N ALA A 151 -8.03 -15.28 5.91
CA ALA A 151 -8.44 -14.80 7.22
C ALA A 151 -8.21 -13.29 7.39
N MET A 152 -7.08 -12.76 6.91
CA MET A 152 -6.80 -11.33 6.93
C MET A 152 -7.74 -10.53 6.02
N LEU A 153 -8.08 -11.06 4.84
CA LEU A 153 -9.02 -10.39 3.92
C LEU A 153 -10.45 -10.38 4.49
N VAL A 154 -10.89 -11.51 5.05
CA VAL A 154 -12.19 -11.59 5.74
C VAL A 154 -12.22 -10.64 6.94
N GLY A 155 -11.16 -10.61 7.75
CA GLY A 155 -11.04 -9.68 8.88
C GLY A 155 -11.13 -8.21 8.44
N TYR A 156 -10.48 -7.85 7.33
CA TYR A 156 -10.54 -6.50 6.77
C TYR A 156 -11.95 -6.13 6.28
N VAL A 157 -12.64 -7.05 5.59
CA VAL A 157 -14.03 -6.84 5.14
C VAL A 157 -14.98 -6.70 6.34
N VAL A 158 -14.82 -7.54 7.36
CA VAL A 158 -15.61 -7.46 8.59
C VAL A 158 -15.38 -6.14 9.31
N PHE A 159 -14.13 -5.65 9.37
CA PHE A 159 -13.80 -4.34 9.94
C PHE A 159 -14.52 -3.20 9.20
N ILE A 160 -14.43 -3.16 7.86
CA ILE A 160 -15.14 -2.15 7.05
C ILE A 160 -16.65 -2.19 7.28
N VAL A 161 -17.24 -3.39 7.31
CA VAL A 161 -18.69 -3.54 7.54
C VAL A 161 -19.07 -3.08 8.94
N LEU A 162 -18.30 -3.45 9.97
CA LEU A 162 -18.54 -3.01 11.34
C LEU A 162 -18.45 -1.49 11.45
N GLU A 163 -17.40 -0.88 10.91
CA GLU A 163 -17.22 0.57 10.90
C GLU A 163 -18.38 1.27 10.16
N ALA A 164 -18.76 0.77 8.98
CA ALA A 164 -19.91 1.28 8.24
C ALA A 164 -21.22 1.16 9.05
N THR A 165 -21.44 0.05 9.75
CA THR A 165 -22.63 -0.13 10.60
C THR A 165 -22.62 0.73 11.85
N VAL A 166 -21.46 0.97 12.45
CA VAL A 166 -21.31 1.89 13.61
C VAL A 166 -21.58 3.33 13.16
N ILE A 167 -21.07 3.72 11.99
CA ILE A 167 -21.31 5.06 11.41
C ILE A 167 -22.80 5.23 11.10
N HIS A 168 -23.44 4.24 10.49
CA HIS A 168 -24.88 4.30 10.18
C HIS A 168 -25.75 4.23 11.45
N GLY A 169 -25.29 3.53 12.48
CA GLY A 169 -25.97 3.40 13.77
C GLY A 169 -25.83 4.62 14.67
N GLY A 170 -24.78 5.44 14.51
CA GLY A 170 -24.60 6.72 15.20
C GLY A 170 -25.32 7.90 14.54
N ALA A 171 -25.94 7.69 13.37
CA ALA A 171 -26.72 8.70 12.64
C ALA A 171 -28.24 8.64 12.91
N ASN A 172 -28.69 7.74 13.80
CA ASN A 172 -30.06 7.64 14.33
C ASN A 172 -30.08 7.99 15.82
#